data_AF-A0A7W0YUL4-F1
#
_entry.id   AF-A0A7W0YUL4-F1
#
_cell.length_a   1.000
_cell.length_b   1.000
_cell.length_c   1.000
_cell.angle_alpha   90.00
_cell.angle_beta   90.00
_cell.angle_gamma   90.00
#
_symmetry.space_group_name_H-M   'P 1'
#
loop_
_entity.id
_entity.type
_entity.pdbx_description
1 polymer ?
#
loop_
_entity_poly.entity_id
_entity_poly.type
_entity_poly.pdbx_seq_one_letter_code
_entity_poly.pdbx_strand_id
1 'polypeptide(L)'
;MDARSITRLLALGRLALGAGLVAAPGRVAGGWVGAVADKPEGQVLVVGLGARDAALGLGALRALSAGHGAPDWIRAGMIADAADLVAAVRARDTLPPLAIPAVVALAGGSLALGAWLQSAVD
;
A
#
# COMPACT_ATOMS: atom_id res chain seq x y z
N MET A 1 21.51 1.82 4.67
CA MET A 1 20.82 1.26 3.49
C MET A 1 20.82 2.30 2.40
N ASP A 2 21.01 1.93 1.13
CA ASP A 2 20.91 2.84 0.00
C ASP A 2 19.45 2.99 -0.49
N ALA A 3 19.19 4.01 -1.32
CA ALA A 3 17.85 4.28 -1.87
C ALA A 3 17.28 3.09 -2.65
N ARG A 4 18.15 2.33 -3.33
CA ARG A 4 17.78 1.12 -4.06
C ARG A 4 17.27 0.02 -3.13
N SER A 5 17.96 -0.26 -2.03
CA SER A 5 17.53 -1.26 -1.04
C SER A 5 16.22 -0.86 -0.36
N ILE A 6 16.07 0.42 -0.03
CA ILE A 6 14.83 0.96 0.56
C ILE A 6 13.66 0.83 -0.41
N THR A 7 13.86 1.20 -1.68
CA THR A 7 12.84 1.04 -2.74
C THR A 7 12.44 -0.43 -2.90
N ARG A 8 13.41 -1.34 -2.87
CA ARG A 8 13.15 -2.78 -2.96
C ARG A 8 12.32 -3.27 -1.78
N LEU A 9 12.64 -2.84 -0.57
CA LEU A 9 11.90 -3.22 0.63
C LEU A 9 10.46 -2.68 0.59
N LEU A 10 10.28 -1.43 0.19
CA LEU A 10 8.96 -0.81 0.00
C LEU A 10 8.13 -1.60 -1.02
N ALA A 11 8.72 -1.94 -2.16
CA ALA A 11 8.05 -2.69 -3.22
C ALA A 11 7.70 -4.12 -2.79
N LEU A 12 8.58 -4.80 -2.06
CA LEU A 12 8.30 -6.13 -1.48
C LEU A 12 7.17 -6.07 -0.44
N GLY A 13 7.19 -5.07 0.45
CA GLY A 13 6.14 -4.87 1.45
C GLY A 13 4.77 -4.69 0.80
N ARG A 14 4.70 -3.85 -0.24
CA ARG A 14 3.46 -3.65 -0.99
C ARG A 14 3.01 -4.92 -1.73
N LEU A 15 3.94 -5.62 -2.38
CA LEU A 15 3.62 -6.88 -3.04
C LEU A 15 3.07 -7.92 -2.06
N ALA A 16 3.70 -8.06 -0.89
CA ALA A 16 3.28 -8.98 0.14
C ALA A 16 1.92 -8.62 0.73
N LEU A 17 1.70 -7.35 1.08
CA LEU A 17 0.41 -6.87 1.60
C LEU A 17 -0.71 -7.04 0.57
N GLY A 18 -0.46 -6.62 -0.67
CA GLY A 18 -1.42 -6.74 -1.77
C GLY A 18 -1.79 -8.19 -2.07
N ALA A 19 -0.80 -9.08 -2.18
CA ALA A 19 -1.03 -10.51 -2.35
C ALA A 19 -1.79 -11.13 -1.17
N GLY A 20 -1.50 -10.69 0.06
CA GLY A 20 -2.24 -11.10 1.25
C GLY A 20 -3.71 -10.70 1.22
N LEU A 21 -4.02 -9.47 0.80
CA LEU A 21 -5.39 -8.98 0.63
C LEU A 21 -6.15 -9.75 -0.46
N VAL A 22 -5.48 -10.21 -1.51
CA VAL A 22 -6.07 -11.06 -2.55
C VAL A 22 -6.32 -12.48 -2.04
N ALA A 23 -5.34 -13.08 -1.37
CA ALA A 23 -5.39 -14.48 -0.96
C ALA A 23 -6.28 -14.72 0.27
N ALA A 24 -6.36 -13.75 1.19
CA ALA A 24 -7.07 -13.88 2.45
C ALA A 24 -7.71 -12.55 2.89
N PRO A 25 -8.64 -11.98 2.08
CA PRO A 25 -9.18 -10.63 2.28
C PRO A 25 -9.76 -10.41 3.69
N GLY A 26 -10.56 -11.35 4.21
CA GLY A 26 -11.15 -11.24 5.56
C GLY A 26 -10.10 -11.16 6.67
N ARG A 27 -9.06 -12.00 6.60
CA ARG A 27 -8.00 -12.05 7.62
C ARG A 27 -7.11 -10.82 7.61
N VAL A 28 -6.75 -10.35 6.41
CA VAL A 28 -5.79 -9.24 6.28
C VAL A 28 -6.49 -7.89 6.46
N ALA A 29 -7.71 -7.73 5.95
CA ALA A 29 -8.45 -6.47 6.04
C ALA A 29 -9.25 -6.32 7.34
N GLY A 30 -9.45 -7.38 8.14
CA GLY A 30 -10.27 -7.32 9.36
C GLY A 30 -9.82 -6.26 10.37
N GLY A 31 -8.50 -6.07 10.55
CA GLY A 31 -7.96 -5.00 11.41
C GLY A 31 -8.12 -3.58 10.85
N TRP A 32 -8.39 -3.47 9.55
CA TRP A 32 -8.51 -2.20 8.83
C TRP A 32 -9.96 -1.75 8.67
N VAL A 33 -10.84 -2.63 8.19
CA VAL A 33 -12.25 -2.29 7.88
C VAL A 33 -13.26 -2.98 8.82
N GLY A 34 -12.79 -3.78 9.77
CA GLY A 34 -13.64 -4.49 10.73
C GLY A 34 -14.47 -5.59 10.06
N ALA A 35 -15.68 -5.83 10.59
CA ALA A 35 -16.54 -6.94 10.19
C ALA A 35 -16.98 -6.91 8.71
N VAL A 36 -16.83 -5.80 7.99
CA VAL A 36 -17.11 -5.76 6.55
C VAL A 36 -16.09 -6.59 5.74
N ALA A 37 -14.89 -6.86 6.29
CA ALA A 37 -13.88 -7.72 5.67
C ALA A 37 -14.37 -9.16 5.45
N ASP A 38 -15.31 -9.63 6.28
CA ASP A 38 -15.89 -10.97 6.19
C ASP A 38 -17.11 -11.03 5.25
N LYS A 39 -17.58 -9.88 4.75
CA LYS A 39 -18.72 -9.80 3.84
C LYS A 39 -18.27 -9.91 2.38
N PRO A 40 -18.97 -10.65 1.51
CA PRO A 40 -18.60 -10.78 0.09
C PRO A 40 -18.40 -9.45 -0.64
N GLU A 41 -19.26 -8.46 -0.38
CA GLU A 41 -19.19 -7.13 -1.01
C GLU A 41 -17.93 -6.36 -0.57
N GLY A 42 -17.55 -6.49 0.70
CA GLY A 42 -16.31 -5.94 1.22
C GLY A 42 -15.08 -6.63 0.62
N GLN A 43 -15.13 -7.96 0.47
CA GLN A 43 -14.04 -8.74 -0.10
C GLN A 43 -13.76 -8.36 -1.56
N VAL A 44 -14.79 -8.08 -2.38
CA VAL A 44 -14.59 -7.61 -3.76
C VAL A 44 -13.72 -6.35 -3.81
N LEU A 45 -14.01 -5.37 -2.94
CA LEU A 45 -13.26 -4.12 -2.86
C LEU A 45 -11.82 -4.37 -2.34
N VAL A 46 -11.69 -5.17 -1.28
CA VAL A 46 -10.40 -5.52 -0.67
C VAL A 46 -9.49 -6.25 -1.67
N VAL A 47 -10.03 -7.21 -2.43
CA VAL A 47 -9.28 -7.95 -3.44
C VAL A 47 -8.83 -7.02 -4.57
N GLY A 48 -9.69 -6.09 -5.01
CA GLY A 48 -9.33 -5.10 -6.03
C GLY A 48 -8.17 -4.20 -5.58
N LEU A 49 -8.24 -3.68 -4.35
CA LEU A 49 -7.17 -2.86 -3.77
C LEU A 49 -5.89 -3.68 -3.54
N GLY A 50 -6.02 -4.93 -3.09
CA GLY A 50 -4.90 -5.85 -2.94
C GLY A 50 -4.18 -6.14 -4.27
N ALA A 51 -4.94 -6.38 -5.33
CA ALA A 51 -4.40 -6.62 -6.67
C ALA A 51 -3.68 -5.37 -7.21
N ARG A 52 -4.24 -4.17 -6.99
CA ARG A 52 -3.58 -2.88 -7.31
C ARG A 52 -2.23 -2.77 -6.63
N ASP A 53 -2.18 -3.03 -5.32
CA ASP A 53 -0.96 -2.92 -4.53
C ASP A 53 0.09 -3.96 -4.95
N ALA A 54 -0.35 -5.20 -5.20
CA ALA A 54 0.52 -6.24 -5.75
C ALA A 54 1.13 -5.83 -7.10
N ALA A 55 0.32 -5.26 -8.00
CA ALA A 55 0.78 -4.78 -9.30
C ALA A 55 1.79 -3.62 -9.18
N LEU A 56 1.53 -2.66 -8.30
CA LEU A 56 2.45 -1.54 -8.03
C LEU A 56 3.80 -2.02 -7.48
N GLY A 57 3.77 -2.96 -6.51
CA GLY A 57 4.98 -3.56 -5.96
C GLY A 57 5.77 -4.36 -7.00
N LEU A 58 5.09 -5.18 -7.80
CA LEU A 58 5.71 -5.95 -8.89
C LEU A 58 6.32 -5.03 -9.97
N GLY A 59 5.61 -3.96 -10.34
CA GLY A 59 6.08 -2.96 -11.29
C GLY A 59 7.37 -2.28 -10.81
N ALA A 60 7.39 -1.84 -9.55
CA ALA A 60 8.59 -1.26 -8.94
C ALA A 60 9.76 -2.24 -8.89
N LEU A 61 9.53 -3.51 -8.53
CA LEU A 61 10.58 -4.54 -8.53
C LEU A 61 11.14 -4.79 -9.94
N ARG A 62 10.27 -4.90 -10.95
CA ARG A 62 10.69 -5.02 -12.36
C ARG A 62 11.52 -3.83 -12.81
N ALA A 63 11.09 -2.62 -12.47
CA ALA A 63 11.79 -1.40 -12.81
C ALA A 63 13.18 -1.31 -12.15
N LEU A 64 13.29 -1.73 -10.87
CA LEU A 64 14.58 -1.84 -10.18
C LEU A 64 15.53 -2.84 -10.85
N SER A 65 15.00 -3.99 -11.29
CA SER A 65 15.76 -5.00 -12.03
C SER A 65 16.21 -4.51 -13.40
N ALA A 66 15.37 -3.73 -14.10
CA ALA A 66 15.71 -3.10 -15.38
C ALA A 66 16.68 -1.92 -15.24
N GLY A 67 16.81 -1.35 -14.03
CA GLY A 67 17.68 -0.22 -13.74
C GLY A 67 17.07 1.15 -14.09
N HIS A 68 15.80 1.22 -14.52
CA HIS A 68 15.11 2.45 -14.85
C HIS A 68 13.60 2.37 -14.55
N GLY A 69 12.93 3.52 -14.39
CA GLY A 69 11.46 3.62 -14.21
C GLY A 69 10.94 3.34 -12.79
N ALA A 70 11.79 3.02 -11.82
CA ALA A 70 11.37 2.82 -10.44
C ALA A 70 10.70 4.07 -9.81
N PRO A 71 11.18 5.32 -10.09
CA PRO A 71 10.53 6.52 -9.59
C PRO A 71 9.06 6.66 -10.00
N ASP A 72 8.68 6.22 -11.20
CA ASP A 72 7.29 6.28 -11.69
C ASP A 72 6.36 5.36 -10.88
N TRP A 73 6.81 4.14 -10.60
CA TRP A 73 6.05 3.19 -9.78
C TRP A 73 5.96 3.63 -8.33
N ILE A 74 7.00 4.27 -7.79
CA ILE A 74 6.94 4.89 -6.46
C ILE A 74 5.88 5.99 -6.44
N ARG A 75 5.87 6.90 -7.43
CA ARG A 75 4.85 7.97 -7.52
C ARG A 75 3.44 7.42 -7.63
N ALA A 76 3.23 6.38 -8.44
CA ALA A 76 1.94 5.70 -8.52
C ALA A 76 1.51 5.10 -7.17
N GLY A 77 2.45 4.50 -6.44
CA GLY A 77 2.23 4.03 -5.06
C GLY A 77 1.86 5.16 -4.09
N MET A 78 2.55 6.30 -4.16
CA MET A 78 2.22 7.47 -3.34
C MET A 78 0.80 7.99 -3.60
N ILE A 79 0.34 7.99 -4.85
CA ILE A 79 -1.04 8.38 -5.18
C ILE A 79 -2.05 7.42 -4.55
N ALA A 80 -1.78 6.11 -4.61
CA ALA A 80 -2.61 5.10 -3.97
C ALA A 80 -2.67 5.29 -2.44
N ASP A 81 -1.52 5.48 -1.80
CA ASP A 81 -1.43 5.67 -0.35
C ASP A 81 -2.12 6.96 0.11
N ALA A 82 -2.01 8.04 -0.67
CA ALA A 82 -2.72 9.29 -0.41
C ALA A 82 -4.24 9.08 -0.44
N ALA A 83 -4.75 8.34 -1.43
CA ALA A 83 -6.17 8.02 -1.53
C ALA A 83 -6.62 7.18 -0.32
N ASP A 84 -5.83 6.19 0.08
CA ASP A 84 -6.15 5.31 1.21
C ASP A 84 -6.16 6.07 2.56
N LEU A 85 -5.19 6.98 2.77
CA LEU A 85 -5.17 7.89 3.92
C LEU A 85 -6.42 8.78 3.97
N VAL A 86 -6.75 9.41 2.85
CA VAL A 86 -7.90 10.30 2.77
C VAL A 86 -9.19 9.52 3.03
N ALA A 87 -9.34 8.32 2.48
CA ALA A 87 -10.48 7.46 2.71
C ALA A 87 -10.59 7.06 4.20
N ALA A 88 -9.48 6.64 4.81
CA ALA A 88 -9.45 6.26 6.23
C ALA A 88 -9.81 7.45 7.13
N VAL A 89 -9.23 8.63 6.89
CA VAL A 89 -9.51 9.84 7.68
C VAL A 89 -10.98 10.26 7.58
N ARG A 90 -11.60 10.15 6.39
CA ARG A 90 -13.01 10.45 6.19
C ARG A 90 -13.94 9.48 6.90
N ALA A 91 -13.55 8.21 7.00
CA ALA A 91 -14.33 7.16 7.64
C ALA A 91 -13.94 6.91 9.11
N ARG A 92 -13.03 7.73 9.69
CA ARG A 92 -12.35 7.44 10.97
C ARG A 92 -13.27 7.07 12.12
N ASP A 93 -14.43 7.70 12.20
CA ASP A 93 -15.38 7.51 13.31
C ASP A 93 -16.18 6.20 13.17
N THR A 94 -16.10 5.55 12.00
CA THR A 94 -16.76 4.27 11.69
C THR A 94 -15.80 3.08 11.62
N LEU A 95 -14.49 3.33 11.71
CA LEU A 95 -13.46 2.30 11.57
C LEU A 95 -13.05 1.73 12.94
N PRO A 96 -12.47 0.51 12.97
CA PRO A 96 -11.87 -0.03 14.18
C PRO A 96 -10.83 0.92 14.80
N PRO A 97 -10.63 0.92 16.14
CA PRO A 97 -9.70 1.83 16.82
C PRO A 97 -8.25 1.75 16.33
N LEU A 98 -7.83 0.57 15.83
CA LEU A 98 -6.48 0.36 15.30
C LEU A 98 -6.34 0.69 13.81
N ALA A 99 -7.44 0.94 13.10
CA ALA A 99 -7.41 1.15 11.66
C ALA A 99 -6.67 2.45 11.28
N ILE A 100 -7.02 3.57 11.92
CA ILE A 100 -6.39 4.87 11.66
C ILE A 100 -4.88 4.86 11.96
N PRO A 101 -4.41 4.47 13.15
CA PRO A 101 -2.97 4.44 13.41
C PRO A 101 -2.23 3.46 12.47
N ALA A 102 -2.83 2.33 12.10
CA ALA A 102 -2.23 1.41 11.14
C ALA A 102 -2.12 2.01 9.73
N VAL A 103 -3.18 2.65 9.22
CA VAL A 103 -3.17 3.31 7.91
C VAL A 103 -2.21 4.49 7.89
N VAL A 104 -2.18 5.31 8.95
CA VAL A 104 -1.20 6.42 9.06
C VAL A 104 0.22 5.89 9.06
N ALA A 105 0.51 4.81 9.79
CA ALA A 105 1.84 4.20 9.81
C ALA A 105 2.24 3.62 8.44
N LEU A 106 1.35 2.86 7.80
CA LEU A 106 1.63 2.19 6.53
C LEU A 106 1.60 3.15 5.34
N ALA A 107 0.45 3.78 5.08
CA ALA A 107 0.26 4.64 3.93
C ALA A 107 0.94 6.00 4.14
N GLY A 108 0.87 6.58 5.34
CA GLY A 108 1.58 7.83 5.66
C GLY A 108 3.10 7.65 5.67
N GLY A 109 3.59 6.56 6.26
CA GLY A 109 5.00 6.20 6.23
C GLY A 109 5.52 5.93 4.81
N SER A 110 4.76 5.16 4.01
CA SER A 110 5.07 4.90 2.60
C SER A 110 5.10 6.18 1.76
N LEU A 111 4.14 7.09 1.98
CA LEU A 111 4.08 8.37 1.28
C LEU A 111 5.27 9.28 1.61
N ALA A 112 5.63 9.39 2.90
CA ALA A 112 6.80 10.14 3.33
C ALA A 112 8.11 9.52 2.80
N LEU A 113 8.24 8.19 2.85
CA LEU A 113 9.40 7.47 2.33
C LEU A 113 9.51 7.61 0.81
N GLY A 114 8.39 7.55 0.10
CA GLY A 114 8.31 7.77 -1.34
C GLY A 114 8.75 9.18 -1.71
N ALA A 115 8.26 10.20 -1.02
CA ALA A 115 8.67 11.59 -1.25
C ALA A 115 10.19 11.78 -1.03
N TRP A 116 10.73 11.19 0.04
CA TRP A 116 12.18 11.19 0.27
C TRP A 116 12.95 10.49 -0.85
N LEU A 117 12.51 9.30 -1.29
CA LEU A 117 13.12 8.56 -2.40
C LEU A 117 13.11 9.35 -3.70
N GLN A 118 12.06 10.12 -3.99
CA GLN A 118 12.04 11.00 -5.17
C GLN A 118 13.11 12.09 -5.05
N SER A 119 13.20 12.75 -3.90
CA SER A 119 14.18 13.83 -3.67
C SER A 119 15.65 13.37 -3.62
N ALA A 120 15.90 12.06 -3.46
CA ALA A 120 17.25 11.51 -3.36
C ALA A 120 17.77 10.94 -4.70
N VAL A 121 16.91 10.85 -5.72
CA VAL A 121 17.24 10.32 -7.05
C VAL A 121 17.25 11.44 -8.11
N ASP A 122 16.68 12.61 -7.80
CA ASP A 122 16.90 13.88 -8.52
C ASP A 122 18.25 14.51 -8.12
#